data_AF-A0A445L3A4-F1
#
_entry.id   AF-A0A445L3A4-F1
#
_cell.length_a   1.000
_cell.length_b   1.000
_cell.length_c   1.000
_cell.angle_alpha   90.00
_cell.angle_beta   90.00
_cell.angle_gamma   90.00
#
_symmetry.space_group_name_H-M   'P 1'
#
loop_
_entity.id
_entity.type
_entity.pdbx_description
1 polymer ?
#
loop_
_entity_poly.entity_id
_entity_poly.type
_entity_poly.pdbx_seq_one_letter_code
_entity_poly.pdbx_strand_id
1 'polypeptide(L)'
;MVKLLFSSQYFQRMFTWYNPCFSWLEKAYAGSQTLQSIILLSTGTNKGGGYFAPKWLFLCMYIGLTVIWAALNTFALEVIALIDIVSIWWQVIGGIVIVIMLPLVALTTKSASFVFTHLELAPESTGVSSKPYAVILSFLVSQYSLYGYDAAAHLTEETKGADKNGPIAILGSIGIITVFGWAYILALTFSIQDFGYLYDPNNETAGAFVPAQILYDAFHGRYHNSAGAIILLFVIWGSFFFGGLSITTSAARVVYALSRDKGVPFSHLWRQLHPKYKVPSNAVWLCAAICILLGLPILKVNVVFTAITSICTIGWVGGYAVPIFARLVMSEKNFKPGPFYLGKARRPVCLVAFLWICYTCSVFLLPTLYPITWDTFNYAPVALGVGLGLIMLWWLLDARKWFTGPVRNIDIQNGKV
;
A
#
# COMPACT_ATOMS: atom_id res chain seq x y z
N MET A 1 -21.33 -3.33 -25.90
CA MET A 1 -20.21 -2.48 -25.44
C MET A 1 -20.62 -1.53 -24.30
N VAL A 2 -21.69 -0.75 -24.45
CA VAL A 2 -22.17 0.22 -23.42
C VAL A 2 -22.59 -0.45 -22.10
N LYS A 3 -23.34 -1.58 -22.11
CA LYS A 3 -23.65 -2.35 -20.89
C LYS A 3 -22.40 -2.93 -20.20
N LEU A 4 -21.38 -3.29 -20.97
CA LEU A 4 -20.07 -3.74 -20.48
C LEU A 4 -19.29 -2.58 -19.83
N LEU A 5 -19.37 -1.38 -20.40
CA LEU A 5 -18.83 -0.14 -19.84
C LEU A 5 -19.52 0.28 -18.54
N PHE A 6 -20.85 0.14 -18.43
CA PHE A 6 -21.58 0.42 -17.19
C PHE A 6 -21.29 -0.61 -16.09
N SER A 7 -21.23 -1.90 -16.43
CA SER A 7 -20.72 -2.95 -15.54
C SER A 7 -19.28 -2.66 -15.11
N SER A 8 -18.45 -2.18 -16.04
CA SER A 8 -17.05 -1.80 -15.81
C SER A 8 -16.91 -0.61 -14.86
N GLN A 9 -17.78 0.41 -14.95
CA GLN A 9 -17.73 1.57 -14.06
C GLN A 9 -18.15 1.23 -12.62
N TYR A 10 -19.13 0.34 -12.45
CA TYR A 10 -19.49 -0.16 -11.12
C TYR A 10 -18.36 -0.98 -10.50
N PHE A 11 -17.79 -1.91 -11.27
CA PHE A 11 -16.63 -2.71 -10.85
C PHE A 11 -15.45 -1.81 -10.50
N GLN A 12 -15.13 -0.84 -11.36
CA GLN A 12 -14.07 0.14 -11.13
C GLN A 12 -14.28 0.92 -9.82
N ARG A 13 -15.51 1.37 -9.54
CA ARG A 13 -15.85 2.08 -8.31
C ARG A 13 -15.79 1.20 -7.06
N MET A 14 -16.15 -0.07 -7.17
CA MET A 14 -15.95 -1.02 -6.07
C MET A 14 -14.48 -1.32 -5.81
N PHE A 15 -13.66 -1.48 -6.85
CA PHE A 15 -12.22 -1.58 -6.67
C PHE A 15 -11.61 -0.28 -6.10
N THR A 16 -12.15 0.87 -6.51
CA THR A 16 -11.77 2.18 -5.95
C THR A 16 -12.13 2.26 -4.46
N TRP A 17 -13.26 1.68 -4.03
CA TRP A 17 -13.65 1.57 -2.61
C TRP A 17 -12.76 0.61 -1.82
N TYR A 18 -12.47 -0.56 -2.40
CA TYR A 18 -11.64 -1.61 -1.80
C TYR A 18 -10.24 -1.06 -1.53
N ASN A 19 -9.68 -0.29 -2.46
CA ASN A 19 -8.29 0.12 -2.43
C ASN A 19 -7.81 0.82 -1.15
N PRO A 20 -8.35 1.99 -0.78
CA PRO A 20 -7.79 2.75 0.32
C PRO A 20 -7.98 2.06 1.67
N CYS A 21 -9.07 1.31 1.84
CA CYS A 21 -9.33 0.57 3.08
C CYS A 21 -8.33 -0.57 3.29
N PHE A 22 -7.94 -1.22 2.20
CA PHE A 22 -6.96 -2.30 2.20
C PHE A 22 -5.52 -1.76 2.34
N SER A 23 -5.18 -0.67 1.66
CA SER A 23 -3.93 0.07 1.91
C SER A 23 -3.83 0.53 3.37
N TRP A 24 -4.95 0.88 4.01
CA TRP A 24 -4.98 1.27 5.41
C TRP A 24 -4.61 0.10 6.35
N LEU A 25 -5.24 -1.06 6.16
CA LEU A 25 -4.96 -2.32 6.87
C LEU A 25 -3.46 -2.69 6.78
N GLU A 26 -2.89 -2.55 5.59
CA GLU A 26 -1.47 -2.80 5.36
C GLU A 26 -0.55 -1.83 6.13
N LYS A 27 -0.84 -0.52 6.13
CA LYS A 27 -0.05 0.45 6.93
C LYS A 27 -0.17 0.20 8.43
N ALA A 28 -1.35 -0.16 8.94
CA ALA A 28 -1.54 -0.51 10.35
C ALA A 28 -0.67 -1.71 10.73
N TYR A 29 -0.61 -2.74 9.86
CA TYR A 29 0.24 -3.90 10.07
C TYR A 29 1.72 -3.53 10.06
N ALA A 30 2.21 -2.86 9.01
CA ALA A 30 3.62 -2.50 8.87
C ALA A 30 4.10 -1.57 10.00
N GLY A 31 3.24 -0.63 10.41
CA GLY A 31 3.48 0.21 11.58
C GLY A 31 3.57 -0.60 12.88
N SER A 32 2.68 -1.58 13.08
CA SER A 32 2.69 -2.45 14.27
C SER A 32 3.91 -3.38 14.31
N GLN A 33 4.34 -3.90 13.16
CA GLN A 33 5.55 -4.73 13.02
C GLN A 33 6.83 -3.96 13.28
N THR A 34 6.90 -2.72 12.78
CA THR A 34 8.02 -1.83 13.08
C THR A 34 8.03 -1.47 14.57
N LEU A 35 6.85 -1.19 15.16
CA LEU A 35 6.73 -0.90 16.60
C LEU A 35 7.11 -2.09 17.47
N GLN A 36 6.74 -3.31 17.09
CA GLN A 36 7.17 -4.54 17.77
C GLN A 36 8.69 -4.67 17.76
N SER A 37 9.34 -4.37 16.62
CA SER A 37 10.80 -4.42 16.50
C SER A 37 11.48 -3.36 17.38
N ILE A 38 10.89 -2.16 17.48
CA ILE A 38 11.34 -1.10 18.38
C ILE A 38 11.25 -1.55 19.84
N ILE A 39 10.11 -2.12 20.26
CA ILE A 39 9.89 -2.60 21.62
C ILE A 39 10.90 -3.71 21.96
N LEU A 40 11.09 -4.67 21.04
CA LEU A 40 12.04 -5.76 21.21
C LEU A 40 13.46 -5.25 21.44
N LEU A 41 13.93 -4.34 20.57
CA LEU A 41 15.29 -3.80 20.65
C LEU A 41 15.51 -2.83 21.83
N SER A 42 14.44 -2.16 22.28
CA SER A 42 14.50 -1.26 23.44
C SER A 42 14.52 -2.01 24.77
N THR A 43 13.95 -3.22 24.81
CA THR A 43 13.89 -4.07 26.01
C THR A 43 15.00 -5.13 26.04
N GLY A 44 15.83 -5.21 25.00
CA GLY A 44 16.92 -6.16 24.88
C GLY A 44 17.09 -6.59 23.42
N THR A 45 17.21 -7.89 23.20
CA THR A 45 17.09 -8.52 21.88
C THR A 45 16.34 -9.84 22.06
N ASN A 46 15.89 -10.47 20.98
CA ASN A 46 15.25 -11.78 21.07
C ASN A 46 16.12 -12.82 21.83
N LYS A 47 17.44 -12.77 21.66
CA LYS A 47 18.41 -13.60 22.41
C LYS A 47 18.70 -13.06 23.82
N GLY A 48 18.65 -11.75 23.99
CA GLY A 48 18.98 -11.04 25.23
C GLY A 48 17.81 -10.87 26.20
N GLY A 49 16.73 -11.65 26.06
CA GLY A 49 15.55 -11.56 26.94
C GLY A 49 14.63 -10.35 26.66
N GLY A 50 14.76 -9.74 25.49
CA GLY A 50 13.90 -8.65 25.03
C GLY A 50 12.45 -9.10 24.86
N TYR A 51 11.53 -8.17 25.07
CA TYR A 51 10.10 -8.43 25.02
C TYR A 51 9.59 -8.47 23.58
N PHE A 52 9.38 -9.68 23.06
CA PHE A 52 8.70 -9.88 21.79
C PHE A 52 7.18 -9.85 21.98
N ALA A 53 6.52 -8.84 21.42
CA ALA A 53 5.08 -8.65 21.63
C ALA A 53 4.29 -9.88 21.16
N PRO A 54 3.48 -10.53 22.03
CA PRO A 54 2.64 -11.65 21.63
C PRO A 54 1.54 -11.20 20.65
N LYS A 55 0.95 -12.15 19.92
CA LYS A 55 -0.06 -11.87 18.86
C LYS A 55 -1.22 -10.97 19.32
N TRP A 56 -1.69 -11.13 20.55
CA TRP A 56 -2.77 -10.30 21.10
C TRP A 56 -2.33 -8.84 21.26
N LEU A 57 -1.10 -8.60 21.71
CA LEU A 57 -0.57 -7.25 21.89
C LEU A 57 -0.24 -6.63 20.53
N PHE A 58 0.23 -7.42 19.57
CA PHE A 58 0.37 -6.99 18.18
C PHE A 58 -0.97 -6.50 17.61
N LEU A 59 -2.05 -7.25 17.83
CA LEU A 59 -3.40 -6.83 17.43
C LEU A 59 -3.82 -5.55 18.16
N CYS A 60 -3.51 -5.39 19.45
CA CYS A 60 -3.79 -4.15 20.19
C CYS A 60 -3.04 -2.94 19.60
N MET A 61 -1.76 -3.09 19.22
CA MET A 61 -1.01 -2.03 18.53
C MET A 61 -1.63 -1.67 17.18
N TYR A 62 -2.03 -2.70 16.42
CA TYR A 62 -2.73 -2.55 15.14
C TYR A 62 -4.04 -1.77 15.30
N ILE A 63 -4.91 -2.19 16.23
CA ILE A 63 -6.18 -1.51 16.51
C ILE A 63 -5.93 -0.09 17.03
N GLY A 64 -4.95 0.09 17.91
CA GLY A 64 -4.56 1.38 18.46
C GLY A 64 -4.18 2.38 17.36
N LEU A 65 -3.32 1.97 16.42
CA LEU A 65 -2.95 2.80 15.26
C LEU A 65 -4.17 3.16 14.41
N THR A 66 -5.04 2.18 14.09
CA THR A 66 -6.27 2.42 13.33
C THR A 66 -7.18 3.44 14.03
N VAL A 67 -7.38 3.30 15.34
CA VAL A 67 -8.23 4.22 16.12
C VAL A 67 -7.61 5.61 16.21
N ILE A 68 -6.30 5.72 16.41
CA ILE A 68 -5.59 7.01 16.42
C ILE A 68 -5.76 7.72 15.08
N TRP A 69 -5.55 7.02 13.96
CA TRP A 69 -5.72 7.60 12.63
C TRP A 69 -7.16 8.01 12.36
N ALA A 70 -8.14 7.20 12.78
CA ALA A 70 -9.57 7.53 12.66
C ALA A 70 -9.95 8.77 13.49
N ALA A 71 -9.44 8.87 14.71
CA ALA A 71 -9.66 10.01 15.59
C ALA A 71 -9.04 11.28 14.99
N LEU A 72 -7.77 11.23 14.56
CA LEU A 72 -7.08 12.36 13.92
C LEU A 72 -7.80 12.82 12.66
N ASN A 73 -8.32 11.88 11.86
CA ASN A 73 -9.13 12.16 10.67
C ASN A 73 -10.55 12.64 10.96
N THR A 74 -10.98 12.66 12.22
CA THR A 74 -12.28 13.23 12.62
C THR A 74 -12.16 14.72 12.98
N PHE A 75 -10.96 15.21 13.28
CA PHE A 75 -10.69 16.61 13.62
C PHE A 75 -10.49 17.50 12.37
N ALA A 76 -10.34 18.81 12.58
CA ALA A 76 -10.38 19.82 11.53
C ALA A 76 -9.35 19.59 10.40
N LEU A 77 -9.79 19.77 9.15
CA LEU A 77 -9.00 19.61 7.91
C LEU A 77 -7.67 20.39 7.91
N GLU A 78 -7.64 21.55 8.57
CA GLU A 78 -6.44 22.39 8.67
C GLU A 78 -5.30 21.69 9.41
N VAL A 79 -5.62 20.90 10.45
CA VAL A 79 -4.63 20.13 11.20
C VAL A 79 -4.09 18.99 10.34
N ILE A 80 -4.96 18.32 9.58
CA ILE A 80 -4.56 17.24 8.66
C ILE A 80 -3.61 17.80 7.59
N ALA A 81 -3.93 18.95 7.00
CA ALA A 81 -3.07 19.60 6.01
C ALA A 81 -1.69 19.96 6.57
N LEU A 82 -1.61 20.45 7.82
CA LEU A 82 -0.33 20.71 8.49
C LEU A 82 0.45 19.41 8.70
N ILE A 83 -0.20 18.35 9.19
CA ILE A 83 0.44 17.06 9.43
C ILE A 83 0.95 16.44 8.12
N ASP A 84 0.22 16.59 7.01
CA ASP A 84 0.67 16.12 5.70
C ASP A 84 1.95 16.86 5.23
N ILE A 85 2.11 18.15 5.52
CA ILE A 85 3.35 18.88 5.24
C ILE A 85 4.50 18.33 6.09
N VAL A 86 4.28 18.12 7.38
CA VAL A 86 5.29 17.53 8.29
C VAL A 86 5.67 16.12 7.82
N SER A 87 4.68 15.33 7.39
CA SER A 87 4.86 13.98 6.84
C SER A 87 5.80 13.95 5.63
N ILE A 88 5.64 14.90 4.70
CA ILE A 88 6.51 14.98 3.52
C ILE A 88 7.97 15.19 3.94
N TRP A 89 8.22 16.18 4.82
CA TRP A 89 9.57 16.46 5.30
C TRP A 89 10.14 15.33 6.16
N TRP A 90 9.31 14.67 6.98
CA TRP A 90 9.71 13.49 7.75
C TRP A 90 10.21 12.37 6.84
N GLN A 91 9.48 12.06 5.78
CA GLN A 91 9.85 11.00 4.84
C GLN A 91 11.10 11.35 4.04
N VAL A 92 11.21 12.59 3.56
CA VAL A 92 12.37 13.04 2.78
C VAL A 92 13.62 13.08 3.66
N ILE A 93 13.58 13.80 4.79
CA ILE A 93 14.73 13.94 5.69
C ILE A 93 15.06 12.58 6.31
N GLY A 94 14.06 11.87 6.82
CA GLY A 94 14.24 10.56 7.44
C GLY A 94 14.82 9.53 6.48
N GLY A 95 14.34 9.48 5.25
CA GLY A 95 14.91 8.60 4.23
C GLY A 95 16.33 8.99 3.85
N ILE A 96 16.66 10.28 3.72
CA ILE A 96 18.03 10.75 3.45
C ILE A 96 18.96 10.34 4.59
N VAL A 97 18.51 10.51 5.84
CA VAL A 97 19.27 10.11 7.02
C VAL A 97 19.56 8.61 6.98
N ILE A 98 18.58 7.76 6.65
CA ILE A 98 18.83 6.31 6.56
C ILE A 98 19.79 5.97 5.40
N VAL A 99 19.57 6.56 4.21
CA VAL A 99 20.42 6.32 3.03
C VAL A 99 21.88 6.67 3.28
N ILE A 100 22.14 7.74 4.03
CA ILE A 100 23.51 8.19 4.33
C ILE A 100 24.08 7.50 5.56
N MET A 101 23.35 7.45 6.67
CA MET A 101 23.89 6.95 7.94
C MET A 101 24.13 5.44 7.91
N LEU A 102 23.27 4.67 7.25
CA LEU A 102 23.35 3.21 7.31
C LEU A 102 24.65 2.66 6.69
N PRO A 103 25.07 3.08 5.47
CA PRO A 103 26.36 2.67 4.92
C PRO A 103 27.57 3.24 5.69
N LEU A 104 27.45 4.42 6.31
CA LEU A 104 28.52 5.04 7.10
C LEU A 104 28.76 4.32 8.43
N VAL A 105 27.71 3.77 9.03
CA VAL A 105 27.79 3.06 10.31
C VAL A 105 28.15 1.59 10.13
N ALA A 106 27.74 0.96 9.03
CA ALA A 106 28.09 -0.43 8.74
C ALA A 106 29.62 -0.60 8.66
N LEU A 107 30.18 -1.44 9.53
CA LEU A 107 31.63 -1.71 9.57
C LEU A 107 32.14 -2.36 8.28
N THR A 108 31.32 -3.24 7.71
CA THR A 108 31.62 -3.85 6.42
C THR A 108 30.45 -3.60 5.48
N THR A 109 30.78 -3.21 4.25
CA THR A 109 29.82 -3.06 3.17
C THR A 109 30.12 -4.09 2.09
N LYS A 110 29.08 -4.59 1.43
CA LYS A 110 29.25 -5.52 0.31
C LYS A 110 29.89 -4.79 -0.88
N SER A 111 30.63 -5.53 -1.72
CA SER A 111 31.23 -4.95 -2.91
C SER A 111 30.15 -4.57 -3.94
N ALA A 112 30.39 -3.53 -4.74
CA ALA A 112 29.46 -3.15 -5.81
C ALA A 112 29.22 -4.30 -6.81
N SER A 113 30.26 -5.10 -7.10
CA SER A 113 30.12 -6.30 -7.93
C SER A 113 29.08 -7.26 -7.34
N PHE A 114 29.15 -7.53 -6.03
CA PHE A 114 28.17 -8.38 -5.37
C PHE A 114 26.75 -7.79 -5.48
N VAL A 115 26.56 -6.51 -5.14
CA VAL A 115 25.23 -5.87 -5.14
C VAL A 115 24.57 -5.87 -6.52
N PHE A 116 25.34 -5.70 -7.60
CA PHE A 116 24.77 -5.61 -8.96
C PHE A 116 24.77 -6.91 -9.75
N THR A 117 25.47 -7.96 -9.30
CA THR A 117 25.62 -9.21 -10.08
C THR A 117 25.22 -10.48 -9.33
N HIS A 118 25.20 -10.47 -7.99
CA HIS A 118 24.86 -11.65 -7.21
C HIS A 118 23.34 -11.83 -7.10
N LEU A 119 22.88 -13.05 -7.34
CA LEU A 119 21.48 -13.45 -7.14
C LEU A 119 21.38 -14.35 -5.91
N GLU A 120 20.81 -13.82 -4.83
CA GLU A 120 20.59 -14.55 -3.59
C GLU A 120 19.19 -15.20 -3.59
N LEU A 121 19.11 -16.51 -3.29
CA LEU A 121 17.87 -17.29 -3.37
C LEU A 121 17.35 -17.73 -2.00
N ALA A 122 18.18 -17.68 -0.95
CA ALA A 122 17.84 -18.06 0.43
C ALA A 122 16.85 -19.25 0.54
N PRO A 123 17.17 -20.43 -0.05
CA PRO A 123 16.25 -21.57 -0.11
C PRO A 123 15.95 -22.14 1.28
N GLU A 124 16.84 -21.94 2.25
CA GLU A 124 16.62 -22.35 3.64
C GLU A 124 15.51 -21.54 4.32
N SER A 125 15.38 -20.26 3.95
CA SER A 125 14.37 -19.37 4.51
C SER A 125 13.04 -19.41 3.75
N THR A 126 13.09 -19.62 2.43
CA THR A 126 11.91 -19.53 1.55
C THR A 126 11.41 -20.89 1.05
N GLY A 127 12.25 -21.92 1.06
CA GLY A 127 11.99 -23.21 0.41
C GLY A 127 11.97 -23.15 -1.12
N VAL A 128 12.26 -21.99 -1.73
CA VAL A 128 12.24 -21.80 -3.19
C VAL A 128 13.63 -22.11 -3.75
N SER A 129 13.75 -23.24 -4.43
CA SER A 129 15.00 -23.66 -5.09
C SER A 129 15.08 -23.25 -6.57
N SER A 130 13.95 -22.90 -7.19
CA SER A 130 13.86 -22.57 -8.62
C SER A 130 14.26 -21.12 -8.89
N LYS A 131 15.40 -20.92 -9.57
CA LYS A 131 15.90 -19.59 -9.98
C LYS A 131 14.86 -18.76 -10.76
N PRO A 132 14.21 -19.30 -11.82
CA PRO A 132 13.21 -18.53 -12.55
C PRO A 132 12.03 -18.10 -11.69
N TYR A 133 11.61 -18.96 -10.75
CA TYR A 133 10.50 -18.67 -9.86
C TYR A 133 10.85 -17.59 -8.84
N ALA A 134 12.05 -17.63 -8.26
CA ALA A 134 12.54 -16.60 -7.36
C ALA A 134 12.63 -15.22 -8.03
N VAL A 135 13.09 -15.17 -9.30
CA VAL A 135 13.12 -13.93 -10.09
C VAL A 135 11.71 -13.39 -10.35
N ILE A 136 10.74 -14.26 -10.61
CA ILE A 136 9.34 -13.84 -10.76
C ILE A 136 8.82 -13.24 -9.43
N LEU A 137 9.10 -13.88 -8.30
CA LEU A 137 8.69 -13.41 -6.98
C LEU A 137 9.39 -12.10 -6.56
N SER A 138 10.63 -11.84 -6.97
CA SER A 138 11.35 -10.61 -6.57
C SER A 138 10.67 -9.32 -7.05
N PHE A 139 9.90 -9.37 -8.13
CA PHE A 139 9.14 -8.22 -8.63
C PHE A 139 7.96 -7.81 -7.73
N LEU A 140 7.52 -8.68 -6.81
CA LEU A 140 6.41 -8.39 -5.89
C LEU A 140 6.69 -7.17 -5.01
N VAL A 141 7.88 -7.12 -4.40
CA VAL A 141 8.27 -6.03 -3.47
C VAL A 141 8.48 -4.71 -4.23
N SER A 142 8.98 -4.76 -5.46
CA SER A 142 9.11 -3.57 -6.30
C SER A 142 7.75 -2.98 -6.67
N GLN A 143 6.78 -3.85 -7.03
CA GLN A 143 5.40 -3.41 -7.30
C GLN A 143 4.76 -2.79 -6.05
N TYR A 144 4.99 -3.41 -4.89
CA TYR A 144 4.55 -2.92 -3.59
C TYR A 144 5.10 -1.53 -3.22
N SER A 145 6.30 -1.19 -3.69
CA SER A 145 6.98 0.06 -3.30
C SER A 145 6.41 1.31 -4.00
N LEU A 146 5.68 1.15 -5.10
CA LEU A 146 5.13 2.26 -5.90
C LEU A 146 3.65 2.53 -5.65
N TYR A 147 3.09 2.04 -4.55
CA TYR A 147 1.68 2.21 -4.20
C TYR A 147 1.29 3.68 -3.94
N GLY A 148 0.08 4.05 -4.37
CA GLY A 148 -0.56 5.32 -4.01
C GLY A 148 -0.29 6.49 -4.97
N TYR A 149 0.35 6.29 -6.12
CA TYR A 149 0.57 7.35 -7.12
C TYR A 149 -0.74 7.99 -7.63
N ASP A 150 -1.86 7.29 -7.52
CA ASP A 150 -3.20 7.69 -7.92
C ASP A 150 -3.91 8.60 -6.91
N ALA A 151 -3.35 8.74 -5.70
CA ALA A 151 -3.89 9.66 -4.69
C ALA A 151 -4.04 11.10 -5.22
N ALA A 152 -3.08 11.54 -6.05
CA ALA A 152 -3.15 12.83 -6.73
C ALA A 152 -4.38 12.96 -7.66
N ALA A 153 -4.87 11.85 -8.23
CA ALA A 153 -6.08 11.83 -9.05
C ALA A 153 -7.36 11.97 -8.20
N HIS A 154 -7.35 11.53 -6.94
CA HIS A 154 -8.48 11.68 -6.01
C HIS A 154 -8.59 13.11 -5.44
N LEU A 155 -7.47 13.84 -5.43
CA LEU A 155 -7.35 15.22 -4.96
C LEU A 155 -7.51 16.26 -6.08
N THR A 156 -7.88 15.84 -7.30
CA THR A 156 -7.99 16.76 -8.44
C THR A 156 -9.06 17.81 -8.26
N GLU A 157 -10.13 17.53 -7.51
CA GLU A 157 -11.21 18.50 -7.27
C GLU A 157 -10.74 19.73 -6.46
N GLU A 158 -9.67 19.59 -5.67
CA GLU A 158 -9.07 20.64 -4.85
C GLU A 158 -7.83 21.28 -5.54
N THR A 159 -7.42 20.74 -6.68
CA THR A 159 -6.19 21.13 -7.38
C THR A 159 -6.46 22.21 -8.43
N LYS A 160 -5.78 23.35 -8.32
CA LYS A 160 -5.81 24.40 -9.36
C LYS A 160 -5.16 23.87 -10.63
N GLY A 161 -5.86 23.98 -11.77
CA GLY A 161 -5.35 23.49 -13.06
C GLY A 161 -5.19 21.96 -13.10
N ALA A 162 -6.14 21.23 -12.52
CA ALA A 162 -6.09 19.78 -12.35
C ALA A 162 -5.90 19.00 -13.66
N ASP A 163 -6.34 19.56 -14.79
CA ASP A 163 -6.21 19.00 -16.13
C ASP A 163 -4.76 18.84 -16.62
N LYS A 164 -3.85 19.70 -16.15
CA LYS A 164 -2.39 19.60 -16.40
C LYS A 164 -1.61 19.15 -15.16
N ASN A 165 -1.94 19.70 -14.00
CA ASN A 165 -1.19 19.47 -12.77
C ASN A 165 -1.41 18.06 -12.21
N GLY A 166 -2.57 17.45 -12.42
CA GLY A 166 -2.84 16.08 -11.99
C GLY A 166 -1.88 15.07 -12.62
N PRO A 167 -1.82 14.96 -13.97
CA PRO A 167 -0.87 14.07 -14.65
C PRO A 167 0.60 14.33 -14.31
N ILE A 168 0.99 15.61 -14.20
CA ILE A 168 2.37 16.00 -13.85
C ILE A 168 2.71 15.55 -12.42
N ALA A 169 1.79 15.71 -11.46
CA ALA A 169 1.99 15.26 -10.08
C ALA A 169 2.16 13.74 -9.98
N ILE A 170 1.37 12.97 -10.74
CA ILE A 170 1.49 11.51 -10.78
C ILE A 170 2.86 11.09 -11.34
N LEU A 171 3.25 11.62 -12.50
CA LEU A 171 4.53 11.25 -13.13
C LEU A 171 5.74 11.74 -12.33
N GLY A 172 5.67 12.95 -11.78
CA GLY A 172 6.72 13.53 -10.96
C GLY A 172 6.94 12.75 -9.66
N SER A 173 5.86 12.38 -8.97
CA SER A 173 5.94 11.58 -7.73
C SER A 173 6.54 10.20 -8.00
N ILE A 174 6.11 9.51 -9.07
CA ILE A 174 6.69 8.21 -9.47
C ILE A 174 8.19 8.35 -9.77
N GLY A 175 8.59 9.38 -10.52
CA GLY A 175 10.00 9.60 -10.84
C GLY A 175 10.87 9.82 -9.60
N ILE A 176 10.44 10.72 -8.71
CA ILE A 176 11.17 11.03 -7.46
C ILE A 176 11.27 9.81 -6.55
N ILE A 177 10.14 9.11 -6.31
CA ILE A 177 10.12 7.96 -5.40
C ILE A 177 10.91 6.77 -5.96
N THR A 178 10.98 6.61 -7.28
CA THR A 178 11.79 5.56 -7.91
C THR A 178 13.27 5.78 -7.63
N VAL A 179 13.78 7.00 -7.84
CA VAL A 179 15.19 7.32 -7.58
C VAL A 179 15.52 7.21 -6.10
N PHE A 180 14.65 7.76 -5.24
CA PHE A 180 14.86 7.76 -3.80
C PHE A 180 14.75 6.37 -3.18
N GLY A 181 13.71 5.62 -3.55
CA GLY A 181 13.51 4.24 -3.13
C GLY A 181 14.63 3.32 -3.60
N TRP A 182 15.14 3.53 -4.83
CA TRP A 182 16.30 2.80 -5.31
C TRP A 182 17.56 3.07 -4.48
N ALA A 183 17.84 4.33 -4.15
CA ALA A 183 18.95 4.68 -3.26
C ALA A 183 18.79 4.07 -1.85
N TYR A 184 17.57 4.04 -1.31
CA TYR A 184 17.26 3.40 -0.03
C TYR A 184 17.49 1.87 -0.06
N ILE A 185 17.03 1.19 -1.10
CA ILE A 185 17.26 -0.25 -1.28
C ILE A 185 18.75 -0.55 -1.43
N LEU A 186 19.49 0.28 -2.18
CA LEU A 186 20.94 0.14 -2.28
C LEU A 186 21.61 0.29 -0.91
N ALA A 187 21.27 1.33 -0.15
CA ALA A 187 21.84 1.54 1.19
C ALA A 187 21.60 0.34 2.11
N LEU A 188 20.39 -0.23 2.10
CA LEU A 188 20.11 -1.47 2.83
C LEU A 188 20.97 -2.63 2.33
N THR A 189 21.00 -2.85 1.01
CA THR A 189 21.68 -4.01 0.39
C THR A 189 23.18 -3.97 0.61
N PHE A 190 23.81 -2.80 0.51
CA PHE A 190 25.22 -2.60 0.80
C PHE A 190 25.56 -2.89 2.26
N SER A 191 24.63 -2.65 3.18
CA SER A 191 24.84 -2.82 4.63
C SER A 191 24.41 -4.19 5.17
N ILE A 192 23.94 -5.13 4.34
CA ILE A 192 23.65 -6.50 4.76
C ILE A 192 24.95 -7.18 5.20
N GLN A 193 24.96 -7.77 6.40
CA GLN A 193 26.12 -8.52 6.91
C GLN A 193 26.03 -9.99 6.51
N ASP A 194 24.95 -10.68 6.89
CA ASP A 194 24.72 -12.10 6.63
C ASP A 194 23.26 -12.36 6.17
N PHE A 195 23.08 -12.89 4.95
CA PHE A 195 21.78 -13.16 4.36
C PHE A 195 21.01 -14.29 5.03
N GLY A 196 21.69 -15.37 5.45
CA GLY A 196 21.05 -16.50 6.10
C GLY A 196 20.49 -16.12 7.47
N TYR A 197 21.14 -15.14 8.10
CA TYR A 197 20.77 -14.65 9.42
C TYR A 197 19.64 -13.63 9.43
N LEU A 198 19.41 -12.90 8.32
CA LEU A 198 18.36 -11.88 8.22
C LEU A 198 16.95 -12.44 8.47
N TYR A 199 16.71 -13.66 8.03
CA TYR A 199 15.40 -14.32 8.10
C TYR A 199 15.31 -15.36 9.22
N ASP A 200 16.39 -15.58 9.98
CA ASP A 200 16.40 -16.55 11.08
C ASP A 200 15.47 -16.07 12.21
N PRO A 201 14.44 -16.85 12.57
CA PRO A 201 13.57 -16.53 13.71
C PRO A 201 14.30 -16.43 15.05
N ASN A 202 15.51 -16.96 15.14
CA ASN A 202 16.36 -16.90 16.32
C ASN A 202 17.32 -15.71 16.32
N ASN A 203 17.34 -14.88 15.28
CA ASN A 203 18.16 -13.67 15.27
C ASN A 203 17.69 -12.65 16.32
N GLU A 204 18.44 -11.56 16.50
CA GLU A 204 18.20 -10.54 17.53
C GLU A 204 16.86 -9.82 17.36
N THR A 205 16.31 -9.82 16.15
CA THR A 205 15.02 -9.22 15.80
C THR A 205 13.90 -10.24 15.53
N ALA A 206 14.13 -11.50 15.91
CA ALA A 206 13.22 -12.65 15.73
C ALA A 206 12.79 -12.92 14.28
N GLY A 207 13.60 -12.51 13.29
CA GLY A 207 13.26 -12.59 11.87
C GLY A 207 11.99 -11.79 11.49
N ALA A 208 11.50 -10.94 12.41
CA ALA A 208 10.19 -10.33 12.28
C ALA A 208 10.19 -9.17 11.28
N PHE A 209 11.28 -8.42 11.19
CA PHE A 209 11.40 -7.29 10.26
C PHE A 209 12.84 -7.13 9.78
N VAL A 210 13.13 -7.55 8.55
CA VAL A 210 14.49 -7.61 7.97
C VAL A 210 15.25 -6.26 8.07
N PRO A 211 14.65 -5.09 7.78
CA PRO A 211 15.35 -3.82 7.96
C PRO A 211 15.78 -3.55 9.41
N ALA A 212 15.05 -4.06 10.42
CA ALA A 212 15.48 -3.94 11.81
C ALA A 212 16.77 -4.73 12.08
N GLN A 213 16.91 -5.92 11.52
CA GLN A 213 18.14 -6.72 11.68
C GLN A 213 19.33 -6.00 11.03
N ILE A 214 19.17 -5.48 9.80
CA ILE A 214 20.24 -4.76 9.10
C ILE A 214 20.69 -3.53 9.91
N LEU A 215 19.73 -2.77 10.46
CA LEU A 215 20.03 -1.62 11.31
C LEU A 215 20.71 -2.05 12.61
N TYR A 216 20.24 -3.13 13.24
CA TYR A 216 20.83 -3.67 14.46
C TYR A 216 22.29 -4.11 14.22
N ASP A 217 22.55 -4.90 13.19
CA ASP A 217 23.88 -5.42 12.87
C ASP A 217 24.88 -4.29 12.60
N ALA A 218 24.45 -3.25 11.86
CA ALA A 218 25.30 -2.10 11.57
C ALA A 218 25.70 -1.33 12.85
N PHE A 219 24.72 -0.98 13.70
CA PHE A 219 24.97 -0.17 14.89
C PHE A 219 25.62 -0.97 16.02
N HIS A 220 25.17 -2.20 16.26
CA HIS A 220 25.76 -3.07 17.27
C HIS A 220 27.18 -3.49 16.88
N GLY A 221 27.43 -3.77 15.60
CA GLY A 221 28.78 -4.06 15.12
C GLY A 221 29.76 -2.93 15.41
N ARG A 222 29.38 -1.68 15.12
CA ARG A 222 30.28 -0.52 15.26
C ARG A 222 30.39 0.06 16.67
N TYR A 223 29.26 0.16 17.37
CA TYR A 223 29.16 0.89 18.65
C TYR A 223 28.85 -0.01 19.83
N HIS A 224 28.63 -1.32 19.61
CA HIS A 224 28.16 -2.27 20.63
C HIS A 224 26.86 -1.81 21.32
N ASN A 225 26.05 -1.01 20.62
CA ASN A 225 24.83 -0.40 21.13
C ASN A 225 23.75 -0.37 20.03
N SER A 226 22.51 -0.70 20.40
CA SER A 226 21.33 -0.70 19.51
C SER A 226 20.59 0.65 19.45
N ALA A 227 20.98 1.65 20.24
CA ALA A 227 20.28 2.94 20.32
C ALA A 227 20.08 3.64 18.96
N GLY A 228 21.11 3.64 18.10
CA GLY A 228 21.00 4.24 16.78
C GLY A 228 20.08 3.47 15.83
N ALA A 229 20.05 2.13 15.94
CA ALA A 229 19.09 1.30 15.21
C ALA A 229 17.65 1.61 15.63
N ILE A 230 17.41 1.80 16.93
CA ILE A 230 16.09 2.18 17.47
C ILE A 230 15.65 3.54 16.93
N ILE A 231 16.55 4.54 16.91
CA ILE A 231 16.23 5.88 16.37
C ILE A 231 15.84 5.79 14.89
N LEU A 232 16.59 5.05 14.07
CA LEU A 232 16.26 4.89 12.65
C LEU A 232 14.98 4.07 12.44
N LEU A 233 14.69 3.09 13.29
CA LEU A 233 13.41 2.38 13.28
C LEU A 233 12.24 3.30 13.64
N PHE A 234 12.42 4.26 14.55
CA PHE A 234 11.42 5.29 14.82
C PHE A 234 11.17 6.20 13.62
N VAL A 235 12.21 6.50 12.83
CA VAL A 235 12.05 7.22 11.55
C VAL A 235 11.17 6.42 10.58
N ILE A 236 11.45 5.12 10.42
CA ILE A 236 10.64 4.21 9.58
C ILE A 236 9.19 4.11 10.11
N TRP A 237 9.03 3.95 11.42
CA TRP A 237 7.73 3.88 12.07
C TRP A 237 6.92 5.16 11.86
N GLY A 238 7.56 6.33 12.00
CA GLY A 238 6.93 7.62 11.72
C GLY A 238 6.45 7.74 10.27
N SER A 239 7.21 7.22 9.30
CA SER A 239 6.78 7.17 7.90
C SER A 239 5.53 6.30 7.71
N PHE A 240 5.44 5.14 8.37
CA PHE A 240 4.21 4.34 8.36
C PHE A 240 3.05 5.04 9.07
N PHE A 241 3.32 5.71 10.19
CA PHE A 241 2.32 6.49 10.93
C PHE A 241 1.70 7.59 10.07
N PHE A 242 2.52 8.42 9.44
CA PHE A 242 2.04 9.50 8.60
C PHE A 242 1.40 8.98 7.30
N GLY A 243 1.96 7.92 6.70
CA GLY A 243 1.36 7.28 5.52
C GLY A 243 -0.04 6.72 5.79
N GLY A 244 -0.23 6.07 6.94
CA GLY A 244 -1.55 5.57 7.36
C GLY A 244 -2.55 6.69 7.61
N LEU A 245 -2.12 7.82 8.18
CA LEU A 245 -2.96 8.99 8.36
C LEU A 245 -3.48 9.55 7.02
N SER A 246 -2.60 9.71 6.03
CA SER A 246 -2.95 10.26 4.71
C SER A 246 -3.85 9.32 3.90
N ILE A 247 -3.60 8.00 3.98
CA ILE A 247 -4.45 6.97 3.35
C ILE A 247 -5.86 6.97 3.98
N THR A 248 -5.97 7.19 5.30
CA THR A 248 -7.26 7.28 5.98
C THR A 248 -8.11 8.43 5.42
N THR A 249 -7.49 9.60 5.18
CA THR A 249 -8.15 10.75 4.54
C THR A 249 -8.68 10.38 3.16
N SER A 250 -7.85 9.73 2.34
CA SER A 250 -8.20 9.29 0.99
C SER A 250 -9.34 8.26 0.99
N ALA A 251 -9.30 7.30 1.91
CA ALA A 251 -10.32 6.27 2.07
C ALA A 251 -11.68 6.85 2.41
N ALA A 252 -11.73 7.76 3.38
CA ALA A 252 -12.97 8.39 3.80
C ALA A 252 -13.61 9.22 2.67
N ARG A 253 -12.80 9.91 1.86
CA ARG A 253 -13.26 10.68 0.69
C ARG A 253 -13.85 9.80 -0.39
N VAL A 254 -13.23 8.65 -0.67
CA VAL A 254 -13.77 7.69 -1.65
C VAL A 254 -15.11 7.13 -1.17
N VAL A 255 -15.23 6.73 0.09
CA VAL A 255 -16.50 6.26 0.67
C VAL A 255 -17.56 7.35 0.59
N TYR A 256 -17.22 8.59 0.93
CA TYR A 256 -18.12 9.72 0.83
C TYR A 256 -18.62 9.95 -0.61
N ALA A 257 -17.72 9.94 -1.60
CA ALA A 257 -18.07 10.12 -3.01
C ALA A 257 -18.99 8.99 -3.53
N LEU A 258 -18.74 7.75 -3.12
CA LEU A 258 -19.62 6.62 -3.48
C LEU A 258 -20.97 6.68 -2.79
N SER A 259 -21.00 7.14 -1.54
CA SER A 259 -22.23 7.35 -0.77
C SER A 259 -23.07 8.47 -1.36
N ARG A 260 -22.44 9.53 -1.88
CA ARG A 260 -23.11 10.56 -2.69
C ARG A 260 -23.84 9.98 -3.88
N ASP A 261 -23.19 9.04 -4.56
CA ASP A 261 -23.70 8.42 -5.77
C ASP A 261 -24.58 7.17 -5.46
N LYS A 262 -25.03 7.03 -4.21
CA LYS A 262 -25.86 5.92 -3.70
C LYS A 262 -25.25 4.52 -3.91
N GLY A 263 -23.95 4.42 -4.14
CA GLY A 263 -23.26 3.19 -4.51
C GLY A 263 -22.98 2.20 -3.36
N VAL A 264 -23.25 2.58 -2.11
CA VAL A 264 -23.03 1.75 -0.92
C VAL A 264 -24.32 1.57 -0.09
N PRO A 265 -24.50 0.42 0.57
CA PRO A 265 -25.63 0.22 1.49
C PRO A 265 -25.60 1.26 2.61
N PHE A 266 -26.77 1.73 3.02
CA PHE A 266 -26.91 2.82 4.01
C PHE A 266 -26.20 4.13 3.62
N SER A 267 -26.07 4.43 2.32
CA SER A 267 -25.45 5.65 1.76
C SER A 267 -25.88 6.97 2.42
N HIS A 268 -27.10 7.05 2.98
CA HIS A 268 -27.57 8.22 3.71
C HIS A 268 -26.77 8.53 4.99
N LEU A 269 -26.19 7.51 5.64
CA LEU A 269 -25.42 7.67 6.88
C LEU A 269 -23.98 8.10 6.59
N TRP A 270 -23.37 7.50 5.56
CA TRP A 270 -21.96 7.70 5.20
C TRP A 270 -21.69 8.99 4.43
N ARG A 271 -22.73 9.55 3.79
CA ARG A 271 -22.66 10.85 3.09
C ARG A 271 -22.75 12.05 4.05
N GLN A 272 -22.99 11.84 5.34
CA GLN A 272 -23.11 12.96 6.27
C GLN A 272 -21.72 13.57 6.56
N LEU A 273 -21.63 14.89 6.42
CA LEU A 273 -20.45 15.66 6.81
C LEU A 273 -20.66 16.23 8.22
N HIS A 274 -19.59 16.25 9.01
CA HIS A 274 -19.63 16.89 10.32
C HIS A 274 -19.95 18.39 10.18
N PRO A 275 -20.97 18.94 10.88
CA PRO A 275 -21.41 20.33 10.69
C PRO A 275 -20.31 21.37 10.87
N LYS A 276 -19.40 21.14 11.83
CA LYS A 276 -18.32 22.07 12.19
C LYS A 276 -17.02 21.85 11.40
N TYR A 277 -16.68 20.60 11.08
CA TYR A 277 -15.35 20.24 10.57
C TYR A 277 -15.37 19.91 9.07
N LYS A 278 -16.56 19.73 8.48
CA LYS A 278 -16.78 19.40 7.06
C LYS A 278 -16.04 18.12 6.61
N VAL A 279 -15.78 17.20 7.53
CA VAL A 279 -15.16 15.89 7.27
C VAL A 279 -16.24 14.80 7.33
N PRO A 280 -16.19 13.75 6.48
CA PRO A 280 -17.13 12.63 6.53
C PRO A 280 -16.78 11.65 7.68
N SER A 281 -16.99 12.06 8.93
CA SER A 281 -16.60 11.28 10.13
C SER A 281 -17.21 9.87 10.14
N ASN A 282 -18.47 9.72 9.75
CA ASN A 282 -19.12 8.39 9.69
C ASN A 282 -18.42 7.45 8.71
N ALA A 283 -17.92 7.97 7.59
CA ALA A 283 -17.16 7.19 6.61
C ALA A 283 -15.79 6.77 7.16
N VAL A 284 -15.10 7.64 7.91
CA VAL A 284 -13.83 7.32 8.58
C VAL A 284 -14.01 6.13 9.53
N TRP A 285 -15.03 6.19 10.40
CA TRP A 285 -15.28 5.12 11.38
C TRP A 285 -15.78 3.82 10.75
N LEU A 286 -16.52 3.88 9.64
CA LEU A 286 -16.86 2.68 8.87
C LEU A 286 -15.59 1.99 8.35
N CYS A 287 -14.70 2.75 7.71
CA CYS A 287 -13.44 2.23 7.22
C CYS A 287 -12.58 1.67 8.37
N ALA A 288 -12.55 2.35 9.52
CA ALA A 288 -11.83 1.89 10.71
C ALA A 288 -12.38 0.54 11.22
N ALA A 289 -13.71 0.41 11.30
CA ALA A 289 -14.36 -0.83 11.73
C ALA A 289 -14.05 -1.99 10.78
N ILE A 290 -14.13 -1.76 9.46
CA ILE A 290 -13.76 -2.78 8.46
C ILE A 290 -12.28 -3.17 8.60
N CYS A 291 -11.40 -2.18 8.77
CA CYS A 291 -9.97 -2.37 8.95
C CYS A 291 -9.66 -3.21 10.21
N ILE A 292 -10.34 -2.96 11.33
CA ILE A 292 -10.22 -3.75 12.56
C ILE A 292 -10.71 -5.19 12.34
N LEU A 293 -11.87 -5.36 11.71
CA LEU A 293 -12.44 -6.69 11.44
C LEU A 293 -11.54 -7.54 10.54
N LEU A 294 -10.96 -6.94 9.50
CA LEU A 294 -10.03 -7.61 8.59
C LEU A 294 -8.67 -7.92 9.25
N GLY A 295 -8.32 -7.24 10.34
CA GLY A 295 -7.11 -7.51 11.14
C GLY A 295 -7.27 -8.65 12.16
N LEU A 296 -8.50 -9.06 12.53
CA LEU A 296 -8.74 -10.12 13.51
C LEU A 296 -8.05 -11.47 13.19
N PRO A 297 -7.95 -11.92 11.92
CA PRO A 297 -7.25 -13.16 11.58
C PRO A 297 -5.78 -13.24 12.04
N ILE A 298 -5.13 -12.10 12.31
CA ILE A 298 -3.73 -12.02 12.83
C ILE A 298 -3.56 -12.87 14.10
N LEU A 299 -4.61 -13.05 14.91
CA LEU A 299 -4.55 -13.87 16.12
C LEU A 299 -4.30 -15.37 15.84
N LYS A 300 -4.73 -15.87 14.68
CA LYS A 300 -4.69 -17.30 14.36
C LYS A 300 -3.66 -17.64 13.29
N VAL A 301 -3.52 -16.83 12.25
CA VAL A 301 -2.77 -17.19 11.05
C VAL A 301 -1.53 -16.31 10.89
N ASN A 302 -0.36 -16.92 10.66
CA ASN A 302 0.91 -16.19 10.51
C ASN A 302 1.07 -15.56 9.11
N VAL A 303 0.39 -16.09 8.09
CA VAL A 303 0.44 -15.62 6.68
C VAL A 303 -0.54 -14.47 6.39
N VAL A 304 -1.14 -13.88 7.42
CA VAL A 304 -2.18 -12.86 7.26
C VAL A 304 -1.62 -11.64 6.52
N PHE A 305 -0.37 -11.24 6.80
CA PHE A 305 0.27 -10.14 6.09
C PHE A 305 0.40 -10.39 4.59
N THR A 306 1.00 -11.51 4.18
CA THR A 306 1.18 -11.83 2.77
C THR A 306 -0.14 -11.92 2.04
N ALA A 307 -1.17 -12.49 2.69
CA ALA A 307 -2.52 -12.53 2.13
C ALA A 307 -3.11 -11.12 1.99
N ILE A 308 -3.02 -10.29 3.03
CA ILE A 308 -3.45 -8.89 3.02
C ILE A 308 -2.77 -8.13 1.88
N THR A 309 -1.43 -8.09 1.86
CA THR A 309 -0.66 -7.36 0.84
C THR A 309 -1.03 -7.81 -0.56
N SER A 310 -1.24 -9.10 -0.78
CA SER A 310 -1.64 -9.63 -2.08
C SER A 310 -3.04 -9.19 -2.48
N ILE A 311 -4.02 -9.21 -1.56
CA ILE A 311 -5.39 -8.75 -1.82
C ILE A 311 -5.42 -7.24 -2.06
N CYS A 312 -4.74 -6.45 -1.22
CA CYS A 312 -4.58 -5.01 -1.41
C CYS A 312 -4.00 -4.73 -2.80
N THR A 313 -2.99 -5.52 -3.18
CA THR A 313 -2.27 -5.27 -4.41
C THR A 313 -3.12 -5.58 -5.64
N ILE A 314 -3.74 -6.76 -5.66
CA ILE A 314 -4.60 -7.19 -6.76
C ILE A 314 -5.84 -6.28 -6.85
N GLY A 315 -6.38 -5.86 -5.70
CA GLY A 315 -7.41 -4.83 -5.62
C GLY A 315 -6.98 -3.56 -6.38
N TRP A 316 -5.78 -3.08 -6.08
CA TRP A 316 -5.29 -1.83 -6.65
C TRP A 316 -5.00 -1.90 -8.13
N VAL A 317 -4.13 -2.82 -8.51
CA VAL A 317 -3.64 -2.95 -9.88
C VAL A 317 -4.75 -3.51 -10.79
N GLY A 318 -5.57 -4.43 -10.28
CA GLY A 318 -6.70 -5.02 -10.99
C GLY A 318 -7.80 -4.00 -11.31
N GLY A 319 -8.07 -3.04 -10.41
CA GLY A 319 -9.00 -1.94 -10.66
C GLY A 319 -8.62 -1.10 -11.89
N TYR A 320 -7.32 -0.98 -12.18
CA TYR A 320 -6.80 -0.27 -13.35
C TYR A 320 -6.85 -1.06 -14.64
N ALA A 321 -6.94 -2.40 -14.59
CA ALA A 321 -6.98 -3.26 -15.77
C ALA A 321 -8.13 -2.85 -16.71
N VAL A 322 -9.29 -2.61 -16.13
CA VAL A 322 -10.54 -2.33 -16.86
C VAL A 322 -10.48 -1.01 -17.65
N PRO A 323 -10.18 0.17 -17.06
CA PRO A 323 -10.09 1.41 -17.82
C PRO A 323 -8.92 1.42 -18.82
N ILE A 324 -7.80 0.77 -18.51
CA ILE A 324 -6.65 0.66 -19.43
C ILE A 324 -7.01 -0.21 -20.65
N PHE A 325 -7.67 -1.34 -20.42
CA PHE A 325 -8.16 -2.20 -21.50
C PHE A 325 -9.23 -1.49 -22.34
N ALA A 326 -10.17 -0.80 -21.70
CA ALA A 326 -11.16 0.00 -22.40
C ALA A 326 -10.48 1.07 -23.27
N ARG A 327 -9.43 1.74 -22.77
CA ARG A 327 -8.67 2.73 -23.54
C ARG A 327 -7.91 2.12 -24.72
N LEU A 328 -7.43 0.89 -24.59
CA LEU A 328 -6.74 0.13 -25.64
C LEU A 328 -7.69 -0.20 -26.81
N VAL A 329 -8.91 -0.65 -26.50
CA VAL A 329 -9.92 -1.06 -27.48
C VAL A 329 -10.70 0.13 -28.05
N MET A 330 -10.81 1.24 -27.32
CA MET A 330 -11.56 2.43 -27.75
C MET A 330 -10.93 3.12 -28.98
N SER A 331 -11.75 3.32 -30.01
CA SER A 331 -11.40 4.10 -31.19
C SER A 331 -11.14 5.58 -30.85
N GLU A 332 -10.16 6.22 -31.50
CA GLU A 332 -9.83 7.63 -31.25
C GLU A 332 -10.98 8.57 -31.53
N LYS A 333 -11.82 8.24 -32.51
CA LYS A 333 -12.99 9.05 -32.90
C LYS A 333 -13.96 9.27 -31.73
N ASN A 334 -13.96 8.38 -30.74
CA ASN A 334 -14.86 8.42 -29.59
C ASN A 334 -14.21 9.04 -28.34
N PHE A 335 -12.97 9.51 -28.43
CA PHE A 335 -12.24 10.07 -27.28
C PHE A 335 -11.89 11.53 -27.51
N LYS A 336 -12.25 12.38 -26.55
CA LYS A 336 -11.85 13.80 -26.53
C LYS A 336 -10.53 13.92 -25.75
N PRO A 337 -9.40 14.27 -26.39
CA PRO A 337 -8.14 14.43 -25.69
C PRO A 337 -8.19 15.63 -24.75
N GLY A 338 -7.66 15.45 -23.54
CA GLY A 338 -7.37 16.55 -22.62
C GLY A 338 -6.02 17.21 -22.94
N PRO A 339 -5.62 18.23 -22.16
CA PRO A 339 -4.34 18.92 -22.33
C PRO A 339 -3.13 17.99 -22.22
N PHE A 340 -3.25 16.92 -21.43
CA PHE A 340 -2.28 15.84 -21.36
C PHE A 340 -2.75 14.66 -22.21
N TYR A 341 -2.01 14.34 -23.29
CA TYR A 341 -2.38 13.27 -24.22
C TYR A 341 -1.16 12.50 -24.75
N LEU A 342 -1.20 11.17 -24.63
CA LEU A 342 -0.14 10.26 -25.07
C LEU A 342 -0.04 10.08 -26.60
N GLY A 343 -0.99 10.60 -27.38
CA GLY A 343 -0.94 10.50 -28.83
C GLY A 343 -0.85 9.05 -29.33
N LYS A 344 0.06 8.83 -30.28
CA LYS A 344 0.35 7.52 -30.88
C LYS A 344 0.93 6.52 -29.87
N ALA A 345 1.59 6.99 -28.81
CA ALA A 345 2.17 6.13 -27.78
C ALA A 345 1.12 5.46 -26.89
N ARG A 346 -0.16 5.87 -26.96
CA ARG A 346 -1.22 5.30 -26.12
C ARG A 346 -1.36 3.79 -26.24
N ARG A 347 -1.29 3.23 -27.45
CA ARG A 347 -1.51 1.80 -27.68
C ARG A 347 -0.40 0.94 -27.07
N PRO A 348 0.89 1.18 -27.36
CA PRO A 348 1.95 0.40 -26.73
C PRO A 348 1.97 0.58 -25.21
N VAL A 349 1.77 1.80 -24.71
CA VAL A 349 1.75 2.06 -23.26
C VAL A 349 0.58 1.33 -22.58
N CYS A 350 -0.63 1.39 -23.13
CA CYS A 350 -1.78 0.67 -22.56
C CYS A 350 -1.61 -0.85 -22.65
N LEU A 351 -1.01 -1.37 -23.73
CA LEU A 351 -0.75 -2.80 -23.87
C LEU A 351 0.25 -3.29 -22.82
N VAL A 352 1.39 -2.61 -22.69
CA VAL A 352 2.42 -2.94 -21.69
C VAL A 352 1.85 -2.84 -20.28
N ALA A 353 1.12 -1.77 -19.97
CA ALA A 353 0.48 -1.61 -18.67
C ALA A 353 -0.53 -2.74 -18.38
N PHE A 354 -1.36 -3.12 -19.36
CA PHE A 354 -2.33 -4.20 -19.19
C PHE A 354 -1.66 -5.56 -18.97
N LEU A 355 -0.62 -5.88 -19.74
CA LEU A 355 0.15 -7.12 -19.57
C LEU A 355 0.87 -7.15 -18.21
N TRP A 356 1.42 -6.01 -17.77
CA TRP A 356 2.02 -5.87 -16.45
C TRP A 356 1.01 -6.10 -15.33
N ILE A 357 -0.20 -5.57 -15.46
CA ILE A 357 -1.30 -5.82 -14.52
C ILE A 357 -1.65 -7.32 -14.47
N CYS A 358 -1.75 -7.99 -15.61
CA CYS A 358 -2.02 -9.43 -15.66
C CYS A 358 -0.90 -10.25 -15.01
N TYR A 359 0.36 -9.89 -15.29
CA TYR A 359 1.55 -10.50 -14.69
C TYR A 359 1.52 -10.36 -13.17
N THR A 360 1.47 -9.12 -12.66
CA THR A 360 1.45 -8.83 -11.22
C THR A 360 0.30 -9.55 -10.51
N CYS A 361 -0.93 -9.46 -11.04
CA CYS A 361 -2.07 -10.16 -10.44
C CYS A 361 -1.85 -11.67 -10.35
N SER A 362 -1.20 -12.28 -11.36
CA SER A 362 -0.90 -13.71 -11.35
C SER A 362 0.18 -14.05 -10.30
N VAL A 363 1.24 -13.24 -10.21
CA VAL A 363 2.36 -13.50 -9.29
C VAL A 363 1.96 -13.33 -7.82
N PHE A 364 1.10 -12.36 -7.49
CA PHE A 364 0.60 -12.18 -6.11
C PHE A 364 -0.31 -13.34 -5.64
N LEU A 365 -0.77 -14.20 -6.54
CA LEU A 365 -1.51 -15.43 -6.21
C LEU A 365 -0.58 -16.63 -5.98
N LEU A 366 0.70 -16.52 -6.33
CA LEU A 366 1.66 -17.63 -6.21
C LEU A 366 2.13 -17.80 -4.76
N PRO A 367 2.50 -19.04 -4.35
CA PRO A 367 3.12 -19.29 -3.06
C PRO A 367 4.51 -18.64 -2.94
N THR A 368 4.75 -17.89 -1.86
CA THR A 368 6.05 -17.26 -1.58
C THR A 368 6.94 -18.09 -0.66
N LEU A 369 6.40 -19.14 -0.02
CA LEU A 369 7.08 -20.01 0.92
C LEU A 369 6.78 -21.49 0.61
N TYR A 370 7.79 -22.33 0.75
CA TYR A 370 7.69 -23.80 0.63
C TYR A 370 8.34 -24.47 1.85
N PRO A 371 7.84 -25.65 2.29
CA PRO A 371 6.70 -26.40 1.74
C PRO A 371 5.35 -25.72 2.00
N ILE A 372 4.37 -26.00 1.14
CA ILE A 372 3.00 -25.47 1.27
C ILE A 372 2.26 -26.26 2.36
N THR A 373 1.96 -25.58 3.46
CA THR A 373 1.23 -26.09 4.63
C THR A 373 0.09 -25.11 4.95
N TRP A 374 -0.78 -25.45 5.89
CA TRP A 374 -1.84 -24.54 6.36
C TRP A 374 -1.28 -23.21 6.91
N ASP A 375 -0.05 -23.21 7.42
CA ASP A 375 0.62 -22.05 7.99
C ASP A 375 1.52 -21.30 7.00
N THR A 376 1.67 -21.79 5.76
CA THR A 376 2.50 -21.15 4.72
C THR A 376 1.72 -20.90 3.41
N PHE A 377 0.50 -21.42 3.29
CA PHE A 377 -0.35 -21.23 2.12
C PHE A 377 -0.71 -19.75 1.94
N ASN A 378 -0.57 -19.27 0.70
CA ASN A 378 -1.04 -17.94 0.33
C ASN A 378 -2.57 -17.95 0.23
N TYR A 379 -3.27 -17.39 1.23
CA TYR A 379 -4.73 -17.32 1.28
C TYR A 379 -5.35 -16.24 0.38
N ALA A 380 -4.55 -15.44 -0.32
CA ALA A 380 -5.03 -14.38 -1.20
C ALA A 380 -6.01 -14.85 -2.30
N PRO A 381 -5.79 -15.97 -3.02
CA PRO A 381 -6.72 -16.46 -4.03
C PRO A 381 -8.10 -16.81 -3.45
N VAL A 382 -8.13 -17.39 -2.25
CA VAL A 382 -9.38 -17.75 -1.56
C VAL A 382 -10.14 -16.49 -1.17
N ALA A 383 -9.46 -15.54 -0.52
CA ALA A 383 -10.07 -14.29 -0.09
C ALA A 383 -10.57 -13.45 -1.28
N LEU A 384 -9.80 -13.38 -2.37
CA LEU A 384 -10.21 -12.71 -3.61
C LEU A 384 -11.38 -13.41 -4.28
N GLY A 385 -11.39 -14.74 -4.34
CA GLY A 385 -12.49 -15.52 -4.90
C GLY A 385 -13.79 -15.31 -4.12
N VAL A 386 -13.72 -15.34 -2.79
CA VAL A 386 -14.87 -15.03 -1.92
C VAL A 386 -15.32 -13.58 -2.10
N GLY A 387 -14.38 -12.63 -2.06
CA GLY A 387 -14.67 -11.21 -2.24
C GLY A 387 -15.37 -10.94 -3.58
N LEU A 388 -14.74 -11.29 -4.70
CA LEU A 388 -15.31 -11.09 -6.03
C LEU A 388 -16.62 -11.87 -6.24
N GLY A 389 -16.73 -13.06 -5.65
CA GLY A 389 -17.96 -13.85 -5.67
C GLY A 389 -19.12 -13.15 -4.97
N LEU A 390 -18.91 -12.62 -3.76
CA LEU A 390 -19.92 -11.86 -3.02
C LEU A 390 -20.32 -10.58 -3.77
N ILE A 391 -19.34 -9.91 -4.38
CA ILE A 391 -19.57 -8.71 -5.20
C ILE A 391 -20.43 -9.03 -6.43
N MET A 392 -20.09 -10.10 -7.16
CA MET A 392 -20.88 -10.55 -8.31
C MET A 392 -22.28 -10.98 -7.89
N LEU A 393 -22.41 -11.68 -6.76
CA LEU A 393 -23.70 -12.08 -6.22
C LEU A 393 -24.57 -10.86 -5.90
N TRP A 394 -24.03 -9.85 -5.21
CA TRP A 394 -24.75 -8.62 -4.91
C TRP A 394 -25.16 -7.86 -6.18
N TRP A 395 -24.27 -7.81 -7.19
CA TRP A 395 -24.58 -7.23 -8.50
C TRP A 395 -25.75 -7.94 -9.20
N LEU A 396 -25.75 -9.27 -9.21
CA LEU A 396 -26.78 -10.08 -9.85
C LEU A 396 -28.14 -10.00 -9.13
N LEU A 397 -28.13 -9.99 -7.80
CA LEU A 397 -29.34 -9.98 -6.99
C LEU A 397 -30.03 -8.61 -6.96
N ASP A 398 -29.25 -7.53 -6.80
CA ASP A 398 -29.80 -6.22 -6.50
C ASP A 398 -29.15 -5.06 -7.27
N ALA A 399 -27.83 -4.88 -7.19
CA ALA A 399 -27.20 -3.63 -7.62
C ALA A 399 -27.39 -3.27 -9.10
N ARG A 400 -27.54 -4.26 -9.99
CA ARG A 400 -27.84 -4.02 -11.41
C ARG A 400 -29.19 -3.35 -11.68
N LYS A 401 -30.12 -3.38 -10.71
CA LYS A 401 -31.48 -2.86 -10.87
C LYS A 401 -31.57 -1.35 -10.60
N TRP A 402 -30.67 -0.82 -9.78
CA TRP A 402 -30.76 0.57 -9.28
C TRP A 402 -29.52 1.41 -9.56
N PHE A 403 -28.36 0.82 -9.89
CA PHE A 403 -27.15 1.58 -10.16
C PHE A 403 -27.18 2.28 -11.53
N THR A 404 -27.24 3.61 -11.53
CA THR A 404 -27.39 4.44 -12.74
C THR A 404 -26.09 5.09 -13.24
N GLY A 405 -24.95 4.79 -12.62
CA GLY A 405 -23.65 5.35 -13.00
C GLY A 405 -23.37 6.76 -12.44
N PRO A 406 -22.26 7.43 -12.84
CA PRO A 406 -21.84 8.71 -12.30
C PRO A 406 -22.83 9.83 -12.64
N VAL A 407 -23.28 10.57 -11.63
CA VAL A 407 -24.02 11.82 -11.84
C VAL A 407 -23.01 12.90 -12.24
N ARG A 408 -23.21 13.53 -13.40
CA ARG A 408 -22.36 14.65 -13.84
C ARG A 408 -22.69 15.88 -13.00
N ASN A 409 -21.65 16.49 -12.41
CA ASN A 409 -21.76 17.73 -11.62
C ASN A 409 -21.60 19.01 -12.46
N ILE A 410 -21.53 18.91 -13.78
CA ILE A 410 -21.44 20.07 -14.66
C ILE A 410 -22.81 20.23 -15.31
N ASP A 411 -23.56 21.22 -14.84
CA ASP A 411 -24.67 21.75 -15.62
C ASP A 411 -24.07 22.19 -16.95
N ILE A 412 -24.49 21.55 -18.04
CA ILE A 412 -24.28 22.11 -19.36
C ILE A 412 -25.06 23.41 -19.31
N GLN A 413 -24.36 24.55 -19.14
CA GLN A 413 -24.90 25.82 -19.59
C GLN A 413 -25.18 25.62 -21.07
N ASN A 414 -26.44 25.29 -21.37
CA ASN A 414 -26.94 25.18 -22.71
C ASN A 414 -26.65 26.53 -23.35
N GLY A 415 -25.72 26.53 -24.30
CA GLY A 415 -25.44 27.68 -25.13
C GLY A 415 -26.75 28.20 -25.68
N LYS A 416 -27.09 29.42 -25.29
CA LYS A 416 -27.97 30.28 -26.06
C LYS A 416 -27.30 31.65 -26.17
N VAL A 417 -26.82 31.82 -27.41
CA VAL A 417 -26.37 33.02 -28.14
C VAL A 417 -24.98 33.54 -27.78
#